data_AF-A0A968DR65-F1
#
_entry.id   AF-A0A968DR65-F1
#
_cell.length_a   1.000
_cell.length_b   1.000
_cell.length_c   1.000
_cell.angle_alpha   90.00
_cell.angle_beta   90.00
_cell.angle_gamma   90.00
#
_symmetry.space_group_name_H-M   'P 1'
#
loop_
_entity.id
_entity.type
_entity.pdbx_description
1 polymer ?
#
loop_
_entity_poly.entity_id
_entity_poly.type
_entity_poly.pdbx_seq_one_letter_code
_entity_poly.pdbx_strand_id
1 'polypeptide(L)' 'MATTHAFDDAIAFARDLIRIPSPSGGEEEVARRVRDEFEVLGYEEVWTDAWGNVVGVVRGRGK' A
#
# COMPACT_ATOMS: atom_id res chain seq x y z
N MET A 1 -7.00 13.68 -19.28
CA MET A 1 -7.34 12.29 -18.94
C MET A 1 -6.02 11.57 -18.75
N ALA A 2 -5.64 11.26 -17.51
CA ALA A 2 -4.41 10.53 -17.25
C ALA A 2 -4.58 9.11 -17.78
N THR A 3 -3.72 8.71 -18.71
CA THR A 3 -3.63 7.32 -19.16
C THR A 3 -3.05 6.53 -18.00
N THR A 4 -3.89 5.84 -17.23
CA THR A 4 -3.45 4.99 -16.12
C THR A 4 -2.70 3.79 -16.68
N HIS A 5 -1.37 3.78 -16.52
CA HIS A 5 -0.54 2.65 -16.88
C HIS A 5 -0.32 1.79 -15.64
N ALA A 6 -1.29 0.94 -15.31
CA ALA A 6 -1.32 0.16 -14.07
C ALA A 6 -0.01 -0.61 -13.78
N PHE A 7 0.72 -1.03 -14.82
CA PHE A 7 2.02 -1.70 -14.64
C PHE A 7 3.15 -0.73 -14.28
N ASP A 8 3.17 0.46 -14.86
CA ASP A 8 4.16 1.50 -14.53
C ASP A 8 3.93 2.04 -13.11
N ASP A 9 2.66 2.17 -12.70
CA ASP A 9 2.28 2.55 -11.34
C ASP A 9 2.75 1.50 -10.32
N ALA A 10 2.58 0.21 -10.63
CA ALA A 10 3.09 -0.88 -9.79
C ALA A 10 4.63 -0.86 -9.71
N ILE A 11 5.33 -0.56 -10.81
CA ILE A 11 6.80 -0.41 -10.80
C ILE A 11 7.21 0.78 -9.93
N ALA A 12 6.52 1.92 -10.03
CA ALA A 12 6.78 3.10 -9.21
C ALA A 12 6.59 2.78 -7.72
N PHE A 13 5.47 2.15 -7.36
CA PHE A 13 5.19 1.70 -6.00
C PHE A 13 6.28 0.76 -5.46
N ALA A 14 6.64 -0.29 -6.21
CA ALA A 14 7.68 -1.22 -5.80
C ALA A 14 9.05 -0.54 -5.59
N ARG A 15 9.40 0.43 -6.45
CA ARG A 15 10.62 1.23 -6.30
C ARG A 15 10.61 2.08 -5.04
N ASP A 16 9.46 2.63 -4.67
CA ASP A 16 9.33 3.39 -3.42
C ASP A 16 9.56 2.49 -2.21
N LEU A 17 8.95 1.30 -2.18
CA LEU A 17 9.15 0.33 -1.10
C LEU A 17 10.62 -0.07 -0.95
N ILE A 18 11.31 -0.39 -2.05
CA ILE A 18 12.72 -0.81 -2.04
C ILE A 18 13.65 0.30 -1.50
N ARG A 19 13.31 1.57 -1.72
CA ARG A 19 14.13 2.70 -1.28
C ARG A 19 14.02 2.97 0.22
N ILE A 20 12.98 2.49 0.87
CA ILE A 20 12.76 2.68 2.30
C ILE A 20 13.51 1.57 3.06
N PRO A 21 14.54 1.89 3.86
CA PRO A 21 15.19 0.89 4.69
C PRO A 21 14.22 0.36 5.75
N SER A 22 14.03 -0.96 5.79
CA SER A 22 13.13 -1.62 6.74
C SER A 22 13.82 -2.81 7.40
N PRO A 23 14.84 -2.58 8.25
CA PRO A 23 15.43 -3.66 9.05
C PRO A 23 14.37 -4.24 10.00
N SER A 24 14.61 -5.43 10.53
CA SER A 24 13.70 -6.07 11.48
C SER A 24 13.35 -5.15 12.66
N GLY A 25 12.06 -4.86 12.84
CA GLY A 25 11.54 -3.95 13.86
C GLY A 25 11.55 -2.45 13.47
N GLY A 26 11.98 -2.11 12.25
CA GLY A 26 12.03 -0.76 11.69
C GLY A 26 11.11 -0.56 10.48
N GLU A 27 10.07 -1.37 10.33
CA GLU A 27 9.20 -1.41 9.16
C GLU A 27 8.16 -0.27 9.10
N GLU A 28 8.08 0.62 10.10
CA GLU A 28 7.04 1.64 10.22
C GLU A 28 6.91 2.52 8.96
N GLU A 29 8.02 3.00 8.41
CA GLU A 29 7.99 3.89 7.25
C GLU A 29 7.56 3.16 5.96
N VAL A 30 7.96 1.90 5.79
CA VAL A 30 7.52 1.11 4.62
C VAL A 30 6.05 0.72 4.78
N ALA A 31 5.60 0.40 6.00
CA ALA A 31 4.19 0.18 6.31
C ALA A 31 3.36 1.45 6.00
N ARG A 32 3.83 2.63 6.39
CA ARG A 32 3.17 3.90 6.05
C ARG A 32 3.01 4.07 4.54
N ARG A 33 4.06 3.78 3.75
CA ARG A 33 3.99 3.86 2.27
C ARG A 33 2.97 2.89 1.67
N VAL A 34 2.82 1.69 2.23
CA VAL A 34 1.80 0.71 1.81
C VAL A 34 0.40 1.21 2.17
N ARG A 35 0.21 1.78 3.37
CA ARG A 35 -1.08 2.35 3.80
C ARG A 35 -1.53 3.46 2.85
N ASP A 36 -0.62 4.38 2.52
CA ASP A 36 -0.89 5.49 1.61
C ASP A 36 -1.27 4.96 0.20
N GLU A 37 -0.69 3.83 -0.25
CA GLU A 37 -1.07 3.19 -1.52
C GLU A 37 -2.49 2.61 -1.48
N PHE A 38 -2.91 1.99 -0.37
CA PHE A 38 -4.28 1.49 -0.22
C PHE A 38 -5.31 2.62 -0.31
N GLU A 39 -5.00 3.79 0.25
CA GLU A 39 -5.83 4.99 0.14
C GLU A 39 -5.93 5.47 -1.32
N VAL A 40 -4.80 5.52 -2.05
CA VAL A 40 -4.77 5.87 -3.49
C VAL A 40 -5.57 4.88 -4.34
N LEU A 41 -5.49 3.59 -4.03
CA LEU A 41 -6.21 2.52 -4.73
C LEU A 41 -7.71 2.47 -4.36
N GLY A 42 -8.15 3.25 -3.36
CA GLY A 42 -9.55 3.36 -2.97
C GLY A 42 -10.07 2.16 -2.18
N TYR A 43 -9.23 1.57 -1.34
CA TYR A 43 -9.68 0.57 -0.36
C TYR A 43 -10.71 1.20 0.61
N GLU A 44 -11.70 0.42 1.03
CA GLU A 44 -12.83 0.95 1.81
C GLU A 44 -12.45 1.19 3.28
N GLU A 45 -11.72 0.24 3.86
CA GLU A 45 -11.20 0.32 5.22
C GLU A 45 -9.70 0.04 5.16
N VAL A 46 -8.91 0.89 5.80
CA VAL A 46 -7.46 0.79 5.86
C VAL A 46 -7.01 1.09 7.28
N TRP A 47 -6.23 0.21 7.88
CA TRP A 47 -5.66 0.43 9.21
C TRP A 47 -4.32 -0.28 9.38
N THR A 48 -3.62 0.08 10.45
CA THR A 48 -2.40 -0.59 10.91
C THR A 48 -2.69 -1.25 12.25
N ASP A 49 -2.34 -2.52 12.41
CA ASP A 49 -2.51 -3.23 13.68
C ASP A 49 -1.40 -2.90 14.69
N ALA A 50 -1.48 -3.48 15.90
CA ALA A 50 -0.51 -3.23 16.97
C ALA A 50 0.91 -3.74 16.66
N TRP A 51 1.08 -4.58 15.63
CA TRP A 51 2.35 -5.15 15.21
C TRP A 51 2.93 -4.47 13.96
N GLY A 52 2.25 -3.45 13.42
CA GLY A 52 2.69 -2.72 12.24
C GLY A 52 2.20 -3.30 10.91
N ASN A 53 1.33 -4.33 10.92
CA ASN A 53 0.76 -4.85 9.68
C ASN A 53 -0.26 -3.87 9.13
N VAL A 54 -0.17 -3.57 7.83
CA VAL A 54 -1.16 -2.77 7.12
C VAL A 54 -2.22 -3.69 6.53
N VAL A 55 -3.47 -3.42 6.87
CA VAL A 55 -4.62 -4.20 6.40
C VAL A 55 -5.56 -3.28 5.63
N GLY A 56 -6.02 -3.77 4.47
CA GLY A 56 -6.97 -3.08 3.62
C GLY A 56 -8.12 -4.02 3.25
N VAL A 57 -9.35 -3.51 3.23
CA VAL A 57 -10.55 -4.26 2.85
C VAL A 57 -11.10 -3.79 1.51
N VAL A 58 -11.38 -4.77 0.63
CA VAL A 58 -12.19 -4.59 -0.57
C VAL A 58 -13.37 -5.55 -0.49
N ARG A 59 -14.59 -5.03 -0.36
CA ARG A 59 -15.79 -5.86 -0.30
C ARG A 59 -16.12 -6.44 -1.67
N GLY A 60 -16.24 -7.76 -1.73
CA GLY A 60 -16.76 -8.45 -2.91
C GLY A 60 -18.20 -8.04 -3.19
N ARG A 61 -18.52 -7.80 -4.47
CA ARG A 61 -19.87 -7.31 -4.86
C ARG A 61 -20.92 -8.42 -5.01
N GLY A 62 -20.55 -9.69 -4.79
CA GLY A 62 -21.45 -10.85 -4.86
C GLY A 62 -22.25 -10.90 -6.17
N LYS A 63 -21.69 -11.53 -7.21
CA LYS A 63 -22.47 -11.99 -8.35
C LYS A 63 -22.65 -13.50 -8.24
#